data_AF-A0A8I1QZ83-F1
#
_entry.id   AF-A0A8I1QZ83-F1
#
_cell.length_a   1.000
_cell.length_b   1.000
_cell.length_c   1.000
_cell.angle_alpha   90.00
_cell.angle_beta   90.00
_cell.angle_gamma   90.00
#
_symmetry.space_group_name_H-M   'P 1'
#
loop_
_entity.id
_entity.type
_entity.pdbx_description
1 polymer ?
#
loop_
_entity_poly.entity_id
_entity_poly.type
_entity_poly.pdbx_seq_one_letter_code
_entity_poly.pdbx_strand_id
1 'polypeptide(L)'
;MIVKLARLAIAAGLVLMAGTTQAEVRLRRNVRVGGHDFSNQTFNRNRRAVIHLYDRQPRHSGCVWRADGRGGKVKICHLRRIR
;
A
#
# COMPACT_ATOMS: atom_id res chain seq x y z
N MET A 1 -27.45 29.21 24.53
CA MET A 1 -26.34 29.22 23.55
C MET A 1 -25.19 28.28 23.93
N ILE A 2 -24.91 28.08 25.22
CA ILE A 2 -23.84 27.21 25.76
C ILE A 2 -23.92 25.76 25.25
N VAL A 3 -25.11 25.16 25.15
CA VAL A 3 -25.28 23.76 24.69
C VAL A 3 -24.93 23.58 23.20
N LYS A 4 -25.11 24.61 22.36
CA LYS A 4 -24.73 24.58 20.94
C LYS A 4 -23.20 24.65 20.77
N LEU A 5 -22.54 25.45 21.60
CA LEU A 5 -21.07 25.56 21.65
C LEU A 5 -20.41 24.26 22.15
N ALA A 6 -20.99 23.63 23.18
CA ALA A 6 -20.50 22.36 23.70
C ALA A 6 -20.57 21.23 22.65
N ARG A 7 -21.66 21.15 21.87
CA ARG A 7 -21.80 20.18 20.77
C ARG A 7 -20.80 20.39 19.64
N LEU A 8 -20.51 21.65 19.30
CA LEU A 8 -19.50 21.99 18.29
C LEU A 8 -18.09 21.60 18.73
N ALA A 9 -17.76 21.83 20.00
CA ALA A 9 -16.46 21.47 20.57
C ALA A 9 -16.23 19.95 20.61
N ILE A 10 -17.27 19.18 20.95
CA ILE A 10 -17.21 17.71 20.95
C ILE A 10 -17.04 17.16 19.52
N ALA A 11 -17.74 17.73 18.54
CA ALA A 11 -17.61 17.32 17.14
C ALA A 11 -16.21 17.64 16.56
N ALA A 12 -15.64 18.80 16.91
CA ALA A 12 -14.30 19.18 16.48
C ALA A 12 -13.20 18.27 17.09
N GLY A 13 -13.38 17.83 18.34
CA GLY A 13 -12.45 16.90 19.00
C GLY A 13 -12.40 15.50 18.35
N LEU A 14 -13.52 15.01 17.82
CA LEU A 14 -13.57 13.69 17.15
C LEU A 14 -12.81 13.67 15.83
N VAL A 15 -12.82 14.78 15.07
CA VAL A 15 -12.13 14.88 13.77
C VAL A 15 -10.61 14.85 13.94
N LEU A 16 -10.08 15.41 15.03
CA LEU A 16 -8.65 15.38 15.35
C LEU A 16 -8.15 13.99 15.78
N MET A 17 -9.05 13.13 16.26
CA MET A 17 -8.75 11.74 16.66
C MET A 17 -8.93 10.74 15.52
N ALA A 18 -9.39 11.17 14.34
CA ALA A 18 -9.37 10.36 13.12
C ALA A 18 -7.93 10.26 12.61
N GLY A 19 -7.09 9.53 13.36
CA GLY A 19 -5.74 9.20 12.95
C GLY A 19 -5.75 8.58 11.56
N THR A 20 -4.74 8.91 10.76
CA THR A 20 -4.55 8.31 9.45
C THR A 20 -4.45 6.80 9.63
N THR A 21 -5.53 6.08 9.33
CA THR A 21 -5.49 4.62 9.29
C THR A 21 -4.48 4.27 8.22
N GLN A 22 -3.32 3.78 8.67
CA GLN A 22 -2.26 3.38 7.76
C GLN A 22 -2.78 2.17 7.02
N ALA A 23 -3.34 2.38 5.83
CA ALA A 23 -3.97 1.34 5.05
C ALA A 23 -2.96 0.20 4.84
N GLU A 24 -3.33 -0.98 5.33
CA GLU A 24 -2.58 -2.21 5.14
C GLU A 24 -3.33 -3.09 4.15
N VAL A 25 -2.62 -3.52 3.11
CA VAL A 25 -3.12 -4.44 2.10
C VAL A 25 -2.48 -5.80 2.34
N ARG A 26 -3.30 -6.81 2.65
CA ARG A 26 -2.86 -8.19 2.85
C ARG A 26 -3.27 -9.05 1.67
N LEU A 27 -2.32 -9.36 0.79
CA LEU A 27 -2.49 -10.37 -0.25
C LEU A 27 -2.38 -11.75 0.41
N ARG A 28 -3.51 -12.48 0.45
CA ARG A 28 -3.61 -13.80 1.07
C ARG A 28 -3.15 -14.88 0.08
N ARG A 29 -3.84 -16.02 0.05
CA ARG A 29 -3.45 -17.17 -0.78
C ARG A 29 -3.96 -16.99 -2.21
N ASN A 30 -3.24 -17.58 -3.16
CA ASN A 30 -3.59 -17.61 -4.58
C ASN A 30 -3.82 -16.23 -5.22
N VAL A 31 -3.09 -15.21 -4.74
CA VAL A 31 -3.14 -13.88 -5.35
C VAL A 31 -2.07 -13.80 -6.43
N ARG A 32 -2.47 -13.54 -7.67
CA ARG A 32 -1.55 -13.41 -8.80
C ARG A 32 -1.62 -12.02 -9.41
N VAL A 33 -0.47 -11.45 -9.76
CA VAL A 33 -0.37 -10.17 -10.46
C VAL A 33 0.38 -10.39 -11.77
N GLY A 34 -0.28 -10.14 -12.89
CA GLY A 34 0.27 -10.41 -14.23
C GLY A 34 0.60 -11.89 -14.46
N GLY A 35 -0.03 -12.80 -13.72
CA GLY A 35 0.23 -14.25 -13.74
C GLY A 35 1.31 -14.73 -12.75
N HIS A 36 2.03 -13.83 -12.08
CA HIS A 36 3.06 -14.17 -11.09
C HIS A 36 2.46 -14.29 -9.69
N ASP A 37 3.01 -15.17 -8.86
CA ASP A 37 2.53 -15.37 -7.49
C ASP A 37 2.90 -14.18 -6.59
N PHE A 38 1.88 -13.60 -5.96
CA PHE A 38 1.98 -12.54 -4.97
C PHE A 38 1.35 -12.94 -3.64
N SER A 39 1.12 -14.23 -3.43
CA SER A 39 0.51 -14.75 -2.22
C SER A 39 1.30 -14.44 -0.95
N ASN A 40 0.58 -14.31 0.17
CA ASN A 40 1.11 -14.12 1.51
C ASN A 40 2.02 -12.89 1.65
N GLN A 41 1.69 -11.81 0.95
CA GLN A 41 2.40 -10.53 1.03
C GLN A 41 1.55 -9.47 1.71
N THR A 42 2.22 -8.64 2.50
CA THR A 42 1.59 -7.51 3.19
C THR A 42 2.29 -6.23 2.74
N PHE A 43 1.49 -5.25 2.35
CA PHE A 43 1.94 -3.92 1.98
C PHE A 43 1.28 -2.87 2.87
N ASN A 44 2.06 -1.90 3.32
CA ASN A 44 1.62 -0.81 4.18
C ASN A 44 2.52 0.41 3.94
N ARG A 45 2.39 1.46 4.75
CA ARG A 45 3.14 2.71 4.56
C ARG A 45 4.68 2.53 4.54
N ASN A 46 5.22 1.55 5.27
CA ASN A 46 6.66 1.30 5.37
C ASN A 46 7.12 0.16 4.45
N ARG A 47 6.18 -0.61 3.88
CA ARG A 47 6.45 -1.75 3.00
C ARG A 47 5.55 -1.63 1.77
N ARG A 48 5.99 -0.89 0.76
CA ARG A 48 5.20 -0.57 -0.44
C ARG A 48 5.56 -1.48 -1.60
N ALA A 49 4.74 -1.49 -2.65
CA ALA A 49 5.04 -2.18 -3.90
C ALA A 49 4.73 -1.30 -5.12
N VAL A 50 5.57 -1.43 -6.13
CA VAL A 50 5.37 -0.88 -7.48
C VAL A 50 5.59 -2.01 -8.46
N ILE A 51 4.55 -2.37 -9.21
CA ILE A 51 4.56 -3.53 -10.10
C ILE A 51 4.33 -3.04 -11.53
N HIS A 52 5.39 -3.09 -12.33
CA HIS A 52 5.35 -2.79 -13.75
C HIS A 52 5.09 -4.09 -14.53
N LEU A 53 4.01 -4.11 -15.30
CA LEU A 53 3.63 -5.23 -16.16
C LEU A 53 3.90 -4.86 -17.62
N TYR A 54 4.56 -5.76 -18.35
CA TYR A 54 4.95 -5.58 -19.76
C TYR A 54 4.40 -6.72 -20.62
N ASP A 55 4.07 -6.44 -21.88
CA ASP A 55 3.72 -7.50 -22.85
C ASP A 55 4.97 -8.27 -23.34
N ARG A 56 6.11 -7.60 -23.40
CA ARG A 56 7.41 -8.18 -23.78
C ARG A 56 8.29 -8.39 -22.54
N GLN A 57 9.36 -9.19 -22.70
CA GLN A 57 10.31 -9.46 -21.63
C GLN A 57 11.05 -8.17 -21.23
N PRO A 58 10.92 -7.67 -19.99
CA PRO A 58 11.67 -6.49 -19.56
C PRO A 58 13.17 -6.81 -19.43
N ARG A 59 14.01 -5.79 -19.70
CA ARG A 59 15.49 -5.90 -19.62
C ARG A 59 15.97 -6.35 -18.24
N HIS A 60 15.33 -5.84 -17.19
CA HIS A 60 15.63 -6.16 -15.80
C HIS A 60 14.41 -6.82 -15.16
N SER A 61 14.20 -8.09 -15.48
CA SER A 61 13.06 -8.84 -14.97
C SER A 61 13.22 -9.22 -13.51
N GLY A 62 12.11 -9.26 -12.79
CA GLY A 62 12.04 -9.73 -11.42
C GLY A 62 11.62 -8.64 -10.44
N CYS A 63 11.72 -8.97 -9.16
CA CYS A 63 11.33 -8.10 -8.07
C CYS A 63 12.51 -7.87 -7.13
N VAL A 64 12.73 -6.61 -6.75
CA VAL A 64 13.77 -6.23 -5.80
C VAL A 64 13.22 -5.32 -4.72
N TRP A 65 13.72 -5.47 -3.50
CA TRP A 65 13.44 -4.50 -2.44
C TRP A 65 14.46 -3.38 -2.51
N ARG A 66 13.99 -2.13 -2.44
CA ARG A 66 14.82 -0.94 -2.34
C ARG A 66 14.42 -0.14 -1.11
N ALA A 67 15.40 0.43 -0.42
CA ALA A 67 15.13 1.41 0.63
C ALA A 67 14.41 2.63 0.03
N ASP A 68 13.47 3.21 0.77
CA ASP A 68 12.65 4.31 0.27
C ASP A 68 13.08 5.71 0.75
N GLY A 69 14.19 5.77 1.48
CA GLY A 69 14.75 7.00 2.06
C GLY A 69 13.99 7.58 3.25
N ARG A 70 12.90 6.93 3.69
CA ARG A 70 12.01 7.41 4.78
C ARG A 70 11.84 6.38 5.90
N GLY A 71 12.78 5.44 6.01
CA GLY A 71 12.73 4.33 6.98
C GLY A 71 11.86 3.14 6.54
N GLY A 72 11.41 3.12 5.29
CA GLY A 72 10.68 2.02 4.68
C GLY A 72 11.41 1.38 3.50
N LYS A 73 10.69 0.50 2.81
CA LYS A 73 11.15 -0.16 1.60
C LYS A 73 10.04 -0.31 0.57
N VAL A 74 10.43 -0.29 -0.70
CA VAL A 74 9.55 -0.50 -1.85
C VAL A 74 9.99 -1.76 -2.58
N LYS A 75 9.05 -2.68 -2.83
CA LYS A 75 9.24 -3.80 -3.75
C LYS A 75 8.98 -3.29 -5.16
N ILE A 76 10.02 -3.18 -5.96
CA ILE A 76 9.90 -2.78 -7.37
C ILE A 76 9.96 -4.06 -8.20
N CYS A 77 8.93 -4.30 -8.99
CA CYS A 77 8.82 -5.46 -9.85
C CYS A 77 8.70 -5.03 -11.31
N HIS A 78 9.45 -5.68 -12.19
CA HIS A 78 9.28 -5.59 -13.63
C HIS A 78 9.00 -7.00 -14.16
N LEU A 79 7.76 -7.23 -14.58
CA LEU A 79 7.27 -8.56 -14.91
C LEU A 79 6.66 -8.56 -16.31
N ARG A 80 6.94 -9.60 -17.09
CA ARG A 80 6.18 -9.89 -18.29
C ARG A 80 4.84 -10.50 -17.89
N ARG A 81 3.74 -10.05 -18.51
CA ARG A 81 2.41 -10.64 -18.33
C ARG A 81 2.39 -12.06 -18.88
N ILE A 82 1.97 -13.02 -18.06
CA ILE A 82 1.67 -14.38 -18.49
C ILE A 82 0.20 -14.37 -18.94
N ARG A 83 -0.04 -14.69 -20.22
CA ARG A 83 -1.39 -14.90 -20.76
C ARG A 83 -1.75 -16.36 -20.65
#